data_AF-U2FQH5-F1
#
_entry.id   AF-U2FQH5-F1
#
_cell.length_a   1.000
_cell.length_b   1.000
_cell.length_c   1.000
_cell.angle_alpha   90.00
_cell.angle_beta   90.00
_cell.angle_gamma   90.00
#
_symmetry.space_group_name_H-M   'P 1'
#
loop_
_entity.id
_entity.type
_entity.pdbx_description
1 polymer ?
#
loop_
_entity_poly.entity_id
_entity_poly.type
_entity_poly.pdbx_seq_one_letter_code
_entity_poly.pdbx_strand_id
1 'polypeptide(L)'
;MRADAALLARVADTAPQSRLDRHARRDNVIAAFAVAGGVAGRHVALVDDVMTSGATLAAAAHALKAAGAARVTNLVALRTARD
;
A
#
# COMPACT_ATOMS: atom_id res chain seq x y z
N MET A 1 0.21 14.38 -15.66
CA MET A 1 0.18 13.28 -14.67
C MET A 1 0.03 11.97 -15.46
N ARG A 2 0.82 10.93 -15.16
CA ARG A 2 0.70 9.60 -15.82
C ARG A 2 0.26 8.60 -14.77
N ALA A 3 -0.82 7.86 -15.05
CA ALA A 3 -1.26 6.76 -14.23
C ALA A 3 -0.75 5.44 -14.84
N ASP A 4 -0.29 4.53 -13.99
CA ASP A 4 0.16 3.20 -14.37
C ASP A 4 -0.22 2.21 -13.26
N ALA A 5 -1.24 1.40 -13.53
CA ALA A 5 -1.73 0.42 -12.58
C ALA A 5 -0.77 -0.78 -12.43
N ALA A 6 0.14 -1.00 -13.38
CA ALA A 6 1.12 -2.08 -13.31
C ALA A 6 2.34 -1.72 -12.44
N LEU A 7 2.47 -0.46 -12.02
CA LEU A 7 3.61 0.01 -11.21
C LEU A 7 3.70 -0.69 -9.84
N LEU A 8 2.56 -1.12 -9.30
CA LEU A 8 2.47 -1.77 -7.99
C LEU A 8 1.61 -3.03 -8.12
N ALA A 9 2.19 -4.19 -7.84
CA ALA A 9 1.50 -5.47 -7.86
C ALA A 9 1.35 -6.03 -6.45
N ARG A 10 0.20 -6.61 -6.12
CA ARG A 10 0.02 -7.38 -4.89
C ARG A 10 0.61 -8.78 -5.08
N VAL A 11 1.53 -9.19 -4.19
CA VAL A 11 2.29 -10.45 -4.33
C VAL A 11 1.80 -11.54 -3.38
N ALA A 12 1.14 -11.15 -2.27
CA ALA A 12 0.56 -12.09 -1.33
C ALA A 12 -0.96 -11.86 -1.18
N ASP A 13 -1.73 -12.92 -1.45
CA ASP A 13 -3.07 -13.10 -0.90
C ASP A 13 -2.93 -13.43 0.58
N THR A 14 -2.65 -12.42 1.40
CA THR A 14 -2.75 -12.57 2.85
C THR A 14 -4.20 -12.90 3.18
N ALA A 15 -4.43 -14.18 3.53
CA ALA A 15 -5.69 -14.75 3.97
C ALA A 15 -6.42 -13.88 5.01
N PRO A 16 -7.76 -14.01 5.15
CA PRO A 16 -8.55 -13.21 6.09
C PRO A 16 -7.95 -13.20 7.50
N GLN A 17 -7.81 -11.99 8.06
CA GLN A 17 -7.03 -11.67 9.26
C GLN A 17 -7.60 -12.20 10.59
N SER A 18 -8.04 -13.47 10.68
CA SER A 18 -8.64 -14.00 11.91
C SER A 18 -7.67 -14.79 12.82
N ARG A 19 -6.42 -15.07 12.43
CA ARG A 19 -5.57 -16.01 13.20
C ARG A 19 -4.09 -15.66 13.45
N LEU A 20 -3.61 -14.47 13.13
CA LEU A 20 -2.18 -14.14 13.34
C LEU A 20 -1.95 -12.96 14.28
N ASP A 21 -1.01 -13.20 15.21
CA ASP A 21 -0.49 -12.31 16.25
C ASP A 21 -0.08 -10.93 15.70
N ARG A 22 -0.21 -9.89 16.53
CA ARG A 22 0.02 -8.47 16.20
C ARG A 22 1.39 -8.22 15.58
N HIS A 23 2.40 -9.02 15.95
CA HIS A 23 3.75 -8.93 15.40
C HIS A 23 3.82 -9.46 13.96
N ALA A 24 3.28 -10.66 13.71
CA ALA A 24 3.20 -11.26 12.37
C ALA A 24 2.36 -10.43 11.39
N ARG A 25 1.35 -9.67 11.89
CA ARG A 25 0.58 -8.72 11.07
C ARG A 25 1.45 -7.61 10.47
N ARG A 26 2.48 -7.13 11.17
CA ARG A 26 3.34 -6.06 10.65
C ARG A 26 4.26 -6.55 9.54
N ASP A 27 4.82 -7.74 9.70
CA ASP A 27 5.77 -8.29 8.72
C ASP A 27 5.08 -8.79 7.45
N ASN A 28 3.88 -9.38 7.56
CA ASN A 28 3.11 -9.83 6.39
C ASN A 28 2.61 -8.68 5.49
N VAL A 29 2.38 -7.50 6.07
CA VAL A 29 1.95 -6.30 5.35
C VAL A 29 3.12 -5.71 4.54
N ILE A 30 4.36 -5.86 5.01
CA ILE A 30 5.56 -5.37 4.32
C ILE A 30 5.85 -6.18 3.04
N ALA A 31 5.49 -7.47 2.99
CA ALA A 31 5.66 -8.33 1.82
C ALA A 31 4.46 -8.36 0.85
N ALA A 32 3.41 -7.57 1.12
CA ALA A 32 2.17 -7.67 0.33
C ALA A 32 2.27 -7.06 -1.08
N PHE A 33 3.23 -6.17 -1.33
CA PHE A 33 3.33 -5.43 -2.59
C PHE A 33 4.75 -5.42 -3.17
N ALA A 34 4.85 -5.57 -4.50
CA ALA A 34 6.07 -5.38 -5.29
C ALA A 34 5.92 -4.20 -6.24
N VAL A 35 7.01 -3.45 -6.44
CA VAL A 35 7.07 -2.29 -7.33
C VAL A 35 7.74 -2.72 -8.64
N ALA A 36 7.04 -2.57 -9.77
CA ALA A 36 7.50 -3.03 -11.08
C ALA A 36 8.13 -1.93 -11.96
N GLY A 37 8.63 -0.84 -11.35
CA GLY A 37 9.21 0.28 -12.10
C GLY A 37 9.99 1.28 -11.24
N GLY A 38 10.64 2.24 -11.91
CA GLY A 38 11.46 3.26 -11.27
C GLY A 38 10.62 4.33 -10.57
N VAL A 39 10.55 4.24 -9.24
CA VAL A 39 9.89 5.25 -8.38
C VAL A 39 10.86 6.10 -7.57
N ALA A 40 12.16 5.81 -7.66
CA ALA A 40 13.21 6.53 -6.94
C ALA A 40 13.14 8.04 -7.18
N GLY A 41 13.13 8.83 -6.09
CA GLY A 41 13.06 10.29 -6.13
C GLY A 41 11.70 10.86 -6.55
N ARG A 42 10.70 10.04 -6.88
CA ARG A 42 9.40 10.51 -7.40
C ARG A 42 8.39 10.77 -6.28
N HIS A 43 7.43 11.64 -6.56
CA HIS A 43 6.18 11.75 -5.81
C HIS A 43 5.13 10.87 -6.47
N VAL A 44 4.69 9.82 -5.77
CA VAL A 44 3.70 8.85 -6.25
C VAL A 44 2.37 9.09 -5.57
N ALA A 45 1.27 9.07 -6.33
CA ALA A 45 -0.09 9.07 -5.79
C ALA A 45 -0.67 7.66 -5.89
N LEU A 46 -1.16 7.13 -4.76
CA LEU A 46 -1.98 5.93 -4.71
C LEU A 46 -3.45 6.36 -4.76
N VAL A 47 -4.24 5.77 -5.65
CA VAL A 47 -5.66 6.05 -5.79
C VAL A 47 -6.44 4.80 -5.41
N ASP A 48 -7.41 4.95 -4.53
CA ASP A 48 -8.30 3.87 -4.08
C ASP A 48 -9.71 4.43 -3.89
N ASP A 49 -10.75 3.61 -4.04
CA ASP A 49 -12.12 4.09 -3.88
C ASP A 49 -12.49 4.27 -2.40
N VAL A 50 -12.22 3.25 -1.57
CA VAL A 50 -12.62 3.19 -0.17
C VAL A 50 -11.46 2.77 0.72
N MET A 51 -11.16 3.60 1.72
CA MET A 51 -10.27 3.24 2.81
C MET A 51 -11.04 2.86 4.06
N THR A 52 -10.79 1.66 4.58
CA THR A 52 -11.24 1.23 5.91
C THR A 52 -10.19 1.57 6.98
N SER A 53 -9.46 0.58 7.50
CA SER A 53 -8.38 0.76 8.49
C SER A 53 -7.15 1.51 7.93
N GLY A 54 -6.99 1.52 6.60
CA GLY A 54 -5.82 2.04 5.91
C GLY A 54 -4.62 1.08 5.88
N ALA A 55 -4.76 -0.16 6.36
CA ALA A 55 -3.68 -1.14 6.38
C ALA A 55 -3.12 -1.45 4.98
N THR A 56 -4.00 -1.60 3.98
CA THR A 56 -3.60 -1.84 2.59
C THR A 56 -2.82 -0.67 1.99
N LEU A 57 -3.31 0.55 2.17
CA LEU A 57 -2.63 1.76 1.68
C LEU A 57 -1.30 2.02 2.40
N ALA A 58 -1.21 1.67 3.68
CA ALA A 58 0.04 1.75 4.44
C ALA A 58 1.09 0.75 3.90
N ALA A 59 0.69 -0.49 3.61
CA ALA A 59 1.54 -1.49 2.97
C ALA A 59 2.08 -1.03 1.61
N ALA A 60 1.17 -0.56 0.75
CA ALA A 60 1.50 -0.07 -0.59
C ALA A 60 2.45 1.13 -0.53
N ALA A 61 2.17 2.10 0.35
CA ALA A 61 3.03 3.25 0.55
C ALA A 61 4.41 2.84 1.09
N HIS A 62 4.48 1.87 2.00
CA HIS A 62 5.74 1.35 2.51
C HIS A 62 6.58 0.71 1.38
N ALA A 63 5.98 -0.13 0.53
CA ALA A 63 6.68 -0.74 -0.60
C ALA A 63 7.24 0.32 -1.57
N LEU A 64 6.46 1.36 -1.89
CA LEU A 64 6.91 2.48 -2.73
C LEU A 64 8.04 3.29 -2.08
N LYS A 65 7.97 3.52 -0.77
CA LYS A 65 9.01 4.21 0.01
C LYS A 65 10.29 3.39 0.07
N ALA A 66 10.20 2.08 0.30
CA ALA A 66 11.33 1.18 0.27
C ALA A 66 11.99 1.12 -1.12
N ALA A 67 11.21 1.26 -2.19
CA ALA A 67 11.70 1.41 -3.57
C ALA A 67 12.24 2.82 -3.92
N GLY A 68 12.33 3.72 -2.94
CA GLY A 68 12.99 5.03 -3.08
C GLY A 68 12.08 6.21 -3.42
N ALA A 69 10.76 6.07 -3.36
CA ALA A 69 9.85 7.19 -3.61
C ALA A 69 10.07 8.36 -2.62
N ALA A 70 10.31 9.57 -3.14
CA ALA A 70 10.50 10.77 -2.32
C ALA A 70 9.25 11.13 -1.53
N ARG A 71 8.06 10.89 -2.09
CA ARG A 71 6.76 11.14 -1.44
C ARG A 71 5.71 10.15 -1.93
N VAL A 72 4.81 9.76 -1.03
CA VAL A 72 3.60 8.99 -1.38
C VAL A 72 2.38 9.73 -0.82
N THR A 73 1.35 9.91 -1.65
CA THR A 73 0.06 10.51 -1.25
C THR A 73 -1.05 9.52 -1.55
N ASN A 74 -1.92 9.27 -0.57
CA ASN A 74 -3.11 8.43 -0.76
C ASN A 74 -4.29 9.35 -1.10
N LEU A 75 -4.92 9.11 -2.24
CA LEU A 75 -6.12 9.79 -2.72
C LEU A 75 -7.26 8.77 -2.65
N VAL A 76 -8.17 8.96 -1.69
CA VAL A 76 -9.31 8.06 -1.49
C VAL A 76 -10.61 8.82 -1.55
N ALA A 77 -11.61 8.26 -2.22
CA ALA A 77 -12.92 8.91 -2.34
C ALA A 77 -13.68 8.84 -1.02
N LEU A 78 -13.65 7.67 -0.36
CA LEU A 78 -14.38 7.41 0.87
C LEU A 78 -13.46 6.86 1.96
N ARG A 79 -13.78 7.21 3.20
CA ARG A 79 -13.10 6.70 4.40
C ARG A 79 -14.15 6.29 5.43
N THR A 80 -14.02 5.09 6.00
CA THR A 80 -14.85 4.69 7.15
C THR A 80 -14.48 5.51 8.38
N ALA A 81 -15.47 5.87 9.19
CA ALA A 81 -15.24 6.57 10.47
C ALA A 81 -14.22 5.80 11.33
N ARG A 82 -13.38 6.53 12.05
CA ARG A 82 -12.58 5.94 13.12
C ARG A 82 -13.44 5.96 14.37
N ASP A 83 -13.62 4.80 14.99
CA ASP A 83 -14.09 4.69 16.37
C ASP A 83 -13.05 5.30 17.33
#